data_AF-A0A6A8QMM6-F1
#
_entry.id   AF-A0A6A8QMM6-F1
#
_cell.length_a   1.000
_cell.length_b   1.000
_cell.length_c   1.000
_cell.angle_alpha   90.00
_cell.angle_beta   90.00
_cell.angle_gamma   90.00
#
_symmetry.space_group_name_H-M   'P 1'
#
loop_
_entity.id
_entity.type
_entity.pdbx_description
1 polymer ?
#
loop_
_entity_poly.entity_id
_entity_poly.type
_entity_poly.pdbx_seq_one_letter_code
_entity_poly.pdbx_strand_id
1 'polypeptide(L)'
;MLPRLLAVPVVASLLFMVCLPLSAAQPQTSGTPAGGQVVVGTFVSAGTDPATAVVDLPPPLHRRTLGVDSSADRALLAQARAGDQITISIDAPAAHIAAVSSLRRPITAGQRVTALGGSLLLVLLVGATLRGGSPLAFALGADNRYSNSHTQLLLWFTALIGVYLATLALRVAAFGGDYLGGVAITENLLALSGLSGLSFGGAKIITSQKLAALAEDPPAVPATPAPPTTPATPAAPAVRPPNLKTTADKPRLLRDLVTNDLGQADIGDFQMILLVLIAVVLFLLKSYHWLGLLPLADEVTLPDVDEALLASFGIGHGAYLIKKAAQEPGRG
;
A
#
# COMPACT_ATOMS: atom_id res chain seq x y z
N MET A 1 20.20 -35.89 -10.13
CA MET A 1 19.61 -35.12 -9.01
C MET A 1 20.38 -33.81 -8.91
N LEU A 2 19.82 -32.74 -9.47
CA LEU A 2 20.49 -31.44 -9.68
C LEU A 2 20.28 -30.52 -8.46
N PRO A 3 21.27 -29.73 -8.01
CA PRO A 3 21.18 -29.00 -6.75
C PRO A 3 20.44 -27.66 -6.89
N ARG A 4 19.55 -27.40 -5.92
CA ARG A 4 18.82 -26.13 -5.70
C ARG A 4 19.73 -25.05 -5.10
N LEU A 5 20.71 -24.58 -5.86
CA LEU A 5 21.65 -23.54 -5.42
C LEU A 5 21.79 -22.48 -6.51
N LEU A 6 20.78 -21.63 -6.70
CA LEU A 6 20.88 -20.41 -7.54
C LEU A 6 19.70 -19.44 -7.37
N ALA A 7 19.21 -19.22 -6.14
CA ALA A 7 18.08 -18.32 -5.90
C ALA A 7 18.31 -17.29 -4.77
N VAL A 8 19.55 -16.95 -4.43
CA VAL A 8 19.83 -16.14 -3.22
C VAL A 8 20.54 -14.78 -3.42
N PRO A 9 21.12 -14.34 -4.55
CA PRO A 9 21.71 -12.99 -4.59
C PRO A 9 20.80 -11.90 -5.19
N VAL A 10 19.50 -12.12 -5.44
CA VAL A 10 18.61 -11.07 -6.01
C VAL A 10 17.73 -10.40 -4.95
N VAL A 11 17.44 -11.06 -3.83
CA VAL A 11 16.57 -10.51 -2.77
C VAL A 11 17.30 -9.55 -1.83
N ALA A 12 18.64 -9.64 -1.75
CA ALA A 12 19.45 -8.74 -0.92
C ALA A 12 19.68 -7.34 -1.55
N SER A 13 19.54 -7.19 -2.86
CA SER A 13 19.70 -5.90 -3.55
C SER A 13 18.45 -5.01 -3.48
N LEU A 14 17.31 -5.55 -3.05
CA LEU A 14 16.05 -4.79 -2.93
C LEU A 14 15.85 -4.16 -1.54
N LEU A 15 16.73 -4.42 -0.57
CA LEU A 15 16.59 -3.92 0.81
C LEU A 15 17.52 -2.75 1.17
N PHE A 16 18.40 -2.31 0.26
CA PHE A 16 19.40 -1.27 0.54
C PHE A 16 19.06 0.13 0.00
N MET A 17 17.82 0.37 -0.42
CA MET A 17 17.39 1.65 -0.99
C MET A 17 16.24 2.31 -0.19
N VAL A 18 16.36 2.33 1.14
CA VAL A 18 15.47 3.11 2.03
C VAL A 18 16.32 4.10 2.83
N CYS A 19 16.89 5.06 2.11
CA CYS A 19 17.32 6.36 2.63
C CYS A 19 17.05 7.37 1.51
N LEU A 20 15.78 7.54 1.14
CA LEU A 20 15.35 8.69 0.36
C LEU A 20 15.16 9.86 1.33
N PRO A 21 15.75 11.04 1.09
CA PRO A 21 15.32 12.23 1.81
C PRO A 21 13.84 12.43 1.55
N LEU A 22 13.07 12.54 2.63
CA LEU A 22 11.66 12.90 2.63
C LEU A 22 11.56 14.36 2.16
N SER A 23 11.73 14.59 0.86
CA SER A 23 11.42 15.88 0.26
C SER A 23 9.90 15.93 0.19
N ALA A 24 9.29 16.80 0.98
CA ALA A 24 7.90 17.16 0.80
C ALA A 24 7.79 17.71 -0.62
N ALA A 25 7.28 16.89 -1.56
CA ALA A 25 6.96 17.35 -2.90
C ALA A 25 5.90 18.44 -2.74
N GLN A 26 6.34 19.70 -2.66
CA GLN A 26 5.43 20.82 -2.83
C GLN A 26 4.78 20.63 -4.19
N PRO A 27 3.45 20.73 -4.31
CA PRO A 27 2.84 20.83 -5.63
C PRO A 27 3.59 21.94 -6.36
N GLN A 28 4.07 21.65 -7.57
CA GLN A 28 4.61 22.68 -8.45
C GLN A 28 3.46 23.64 -8.79
N THR A 29 3.18 24.57 -7.89
CA THR A 29 2.44 25.77 -8.20
C THR A 29 3.47 26.70 -8.80
N SER A 30 3.69 26.59 -10.11
CA SER A 30 4.12 27.74 -10.89
C SER A 30 3.19 28.89 -10.50
N GLY A 31 3.75 29.91 -9.85
CA GLY A 31 2.99 30.92 -9.11
C GLY A 31 1.87 31.49 -9.96
N THR A 32 0.66 31.55 -9.39
CA THR A 32 -0.49 32.21 -10.02
C THR A 32 -0.05 33.61 -10.48
N PRO A 33 0.01 33.89 -11.80
CA PRO A 33 0.26 35.24 -12.25
C PRO A 33 -0.85 36.12 -11.70
N ALA A 34 -0.49 37.20 -11.00
CA ALA A 34 -1.45 38.17 -10.50
C ALA A 34 -2.10 38.89 -11.69
N GLY A 35 -3.20 38.32 -12.21
CA GLY A 35 -4.01 38.94 -13.28
C GLY A 35 -4.50 38.02 -14.40
N GLY A 36 -4.00 36.77 -14.52
CA GLY A 36 -4.38 35.86 -15.60
C GLY A 36 -5.61 35.00 -15.30
N GLN A 37 -6.41 34.71 -16.32
CA GLN A 37 -7.53 33.76 -16.20
C GLN A 37 -7.00 32.33 -16.32
N VAL A 38 -7.18 31.52 -15.27
CA VAL A 38 -6.82 30.09 -15.30
C VAL A 38 -7.92 29.29 -15.99
N VAL A 39 -7.56 28.55 -17.04
CA VAL A 39 -8.50 27.75 -17.84
C VAL A 39 -7.94 26.34 -18.04
N VAL A 40 -8.82 25.35 -17.93
CA VAL A 40 -8.51 23.95 -18.26
C VAL A 40 -9.03 23.67 -19.68
N GLY A 41 -8.16 23.17 -20.54
CA GLY A 41 -8.51 22.80 -21.92
C GLY A 41 -7.82 21.51 -22.38
N THR A 42 -7.86 21.29 -23.68
CA THR A 42 -7.21 20.15 -24.34
C THR A 42 -6.17 20.66 -25.33
N PHE A 43 -4.95 20.15 -25.24
CA PHE A 43 -3.91 20.42 -26.22
C PHE A 43 -4.24 19.71 -27.53
N VAL A 44 -4.22 20.46 -28.63
CA VAL A 44 -4.50 19.92 -29.97
C VAL A 44 -3.20 19.68 -30.71
N SER A 45 -2.35 20.70 -30.82
CA SER A 45 -1.05 20.61 -31.48
C SER A 45 -0.16 21.80 -31.11
N ALA A 46 1.14 21.67 -31.36
CA ALA A 46 1.98 22.86 -31.52
C ALA A 46 1.47 23.67 -32.72
N GLY A 47 1.60 24.99 -32.67
CA GLY A 47 1.28 25.83 -33.81
C GLY A 47 2.35 25.75 -34.90
N THR A 48 2.11 26.46 -36.00
CA THR A 48 3.09 26.55 -37.11
C THR A 48 4.32 27.37 -36.74
N ASP A 49 4.16 28.30 -35.80
CA ASP A 49 5.26 29.01 -35.13
C ASP A 49 5.64 28.26 -33.84
N PRO A 50 6.93 27.95 -33.60
CA PRO A 50 7.38 27.30 -32.36
C PRO A 50 7.01 28.06 -31.08
N ALA A 51 6.67 29.35 -31.18
CA ALA A 51 6.17 30.16 -30.07
C ALA A 51 4.64 30.09 -29.87
N THR A 52 3.93 29.19 -30.56
CA THR A 52 2.46 29.10 -30.49
C THR A 52 1.97 27.68 -30.22
N ALA A 53 0.81 27.58 -29.57
CA ALA A 53 0.13 26.31 -29.30
C ALA A 53 -1.35 26.41 -29.66
N VAL A 54 -1.90 25.33 -30.22
CA VAL A 54 -3.32 25.20 -30.50
C VAL A 54 -3.97 24.44 -29.36
N VAL A 55 -4.89 25.10 -28.66
CA VAL A 55 -5.62 24.56 -27.52
C VAL A 55 -7.12 24.65 -27.76
N ASP A 56 -7.85 23.63 -27.33
CA ASP A 56 -9.31 23.62 -27.30
C ASP A 56 -9.78 23.99 -25.90
N LEU A 57 -10.42 25.16 -25.78
CA LEU A 57 -10.84 25.72 -24.50
C LEU A 57 -12.36 25.61 -24.33
N PRO A 58 -12.86 25.54 -23.09
CA PRO A 58 -14.29 25.56 -22.82
C PRO A 58 -14.98 26.80 -23.43
N PRO A 59 -16.28 26.71 -23.76
CA PRO A 59 -17.04 27.86 -24.20
C PRO A 59 -16.91 29.05 -23.21
N PRO A 60 -16.79 30.29 -23.70
CA PRO A 60 -16.96 30.73 -25.10
C PRO A 60 -15.65 30.75 -25.92
N LEU A 61 -14.53 30.34 -25.34
CA LEU A 61 -13.21 30.54 -25.97
C LEU A 61 -13.00 29.58 -27.16
N HIS A 62 -13.48 28.34 -27.07
CA HIS A 62 -13.33 27.31 -28.11
C HIS A 62 -11.86 27.13 -28.52
N ARG A 63 -11.62 26.48 -29.67
CA ARG A 63 -10.28 26.31 -30.23
C ARG A 63 -9.61 27.67 -30.51
N ARG A 64 -8.39 27.83 -30.00
CA ARG A 64 -7.56 29.03 -30.14
C ARG A 64 -6.10 28.65 -30.39
N THR A 65 -5.43 29.48 -31.18
CA THR A 65 -3.97 29.50 -31.28
C THR A 65 -3.48 30.59 -30.34
N LEU A 66 -2.69 30.21 -29.33
CA LEU A 66 -2.18 31.13 -28.32
C LEU A 66 -0.65 31.22 -28.42
N GLY A 67 -0.10 32.41 -28.22
CA GLY A 67 1.34 32.59 -28.03
C GLY A 67 1.79 31.98 -26.71
N VAL A 68 3.03 31.52 -26.61
CA VAL A 68 3.60 30.93 -25.39
C VAL A 68 4.81 31.75 -24.98
N ASP A 69 4.69 32.49 -23.88
CA ASP A 69 5.68 33.51 -23.51
C ASP A 69 6.96 32.88 -22.94
N SER A 70 6.80 31.91 -22.05
CA SER A 70 7.89 31.22 -21.36
C SER A 70 8.57 30.17 -22.23
N SER A 71 9.91 30.19 -22.27
CA SER A 71 10.69 29.14 -22.94
C SER A 71 10.56 27.78 -22.24
N ALA A 72 10.37 27.75 -20.93
CA ALA A 72 10.12 26.53 -20.17
C ALA A 72 8.76 25.92 -20.55
N ASP A 73 7.73 26.75 -20.70
CA ASP A 73 6.40 26.30 -21.13
C ASP A 73 6.42 25.81 -22.56
N ARG A 74 7.20 26.45 -23.45
CA ARG A 74 7.43 25.95 -24.82
C ARG A 74 8.08 24.56 -24.80
N ALA A 75 9.08 24.34 -23.95
CA ALA A 75 9.73 23.04 -23.80
C ALA A 75 8.78 21.97 -23.22
N LEU A 76 7.91 22.34 -22.27
CA LEU A 76 6.88 21.46 -21.73
C LEU A 76 5.84 21.10 -22.79
N LEU A 77 5.33 22.08 -23.55
CA LEU A 77 4.38 21.89 -24.63
C LEU A 77 4.95 21.10 -25.81
N ALA A 78 6.28 21.15 -26.03
CA ALA A 78 6.94 20.30 -27.01
C ALA A 78 6.84 18.80 -26.68
N GLN A 79 6.60 18.44 -25.41
CA GLN A 79 6.35 17.05 -24.98
C GLN A 79 4.86 16.67 -24.99
N ALA A 80 3.97 17.65 -25.18
CA ALA A 80 2.53 17.42 -25.22
C ALA A 80 2.11 16.64 -26.46
N ARG A 81 1.08 15.81 -26.31
CA ARG A 81 0.42 15.09 -27.39
C ARG A 81 -1.01 15.59 -27.55
N ALA A 82 -1.52 15.50 -28.77
CA ALA A 82 -2.92 15.78 -29.05
C ALA A 82 -3.82 14.97 -28.10
N GLY A 83 -4.74 15.65 -27.43
CA GLY A 83 -5.62 15.06 -26.42
C GLY A 83 -5.13 15.17 -24.98
N ASP A 84 -3.90 15.62 -24.73
CA ASP A 84 -3.45 15.92 -23.36
C ASP A 84 -4.31 17.06 -22.76
N GLN A 85 -4.69 16.92 -21.49
CA GLN A 85 -5.37 17.97 -20.73
C GLN A 85 -4.33 18.98 -20.26
N ILE A 86 -4.61 20.26 -20.47
CA ILE A 86 -3.71 21.34 -20.10
C ILE A 86 -4.44 22.35 -19.22
N THR A 87 -3.76 22.84 -18.18
CA THR A 87 -4.23 23.95 -17.34
C THR A 87 -3.30 25.12 -17.56
N ILE A 88 -3.81 26.21 -18.12
CA ILE A 88 -3.03 27.39 -18.51
C ILE A 88 -3.58 28.64 -17.85
N SER A 89 -2.71 29.60 -17.59
CA SER A 89 -3.08 30.99 -17.31
C SER A 89 -3.00 31.79 -18.60
N ILE A 90 -4.09 32.47 -18.95
CA ILE A 90 -4.18 33.31 -20.15
C ILE A 90 -4.18 34.77 -19.71
N ASP A 91 -3.27 35.56 -20.29
CA ASP A 91 -3.29 37.01 -20.12
C ASP A 91 -4.32 37.61 -21.09
N ALA A 92 -5.45 38.05 -20.55
CA ALA A 92 -6.42 38.83 -21.31
C ALA A 92 -5.96 40.29 -21.37
N PRO A 93 -6.01 40.97 -22.53
CA PRO A 93 -6.63 40.56 -23.80
C PRO A 93 -5.67 39.90 -24.82
N ALA A 94 -4.42 39.63 -24.46
CA ALA A 94 -3.34 39.35 -25.42
C ALA A 94 -3.43 37.99 -26.13
N ALA A 95 -4.26 37.04 -25.69
CA ALA A 95 -4.30 35.68 -26.25
C ALA A 95 -2.93 34.96 -26.16
N HIS A 96 -2.19 35.23 -25.09
CA HIS A 96 -0.95 34.56 -24.73
C HIS A 96 -1.15 33.66 -23.52
N ILE A 97 -0.46 32.51 -23.54
CA ILE A 97 -0.27 31.63 -22.40
C ILE A 97 0.85 32.24 -21.55
N ALA A 98 0.43 32.84 -20.44
CA ALA A 98 1.33 33.43 -19.45
C ALA A 98 2.06 32.35 -18.63
N ALA A 99 1.36 31.24 -18.35
CA ALA A 99 1.93 30.10 -17.63
C ALA A 99 1.20 28.79 -17.97
N VAL A 100 1.95 27.70 -18.09
CA VAL A 100 1.39 26.33 -18.07
C VAL A 100 1.52 25.77 -16.65
N SER A 101 0.39 25.57 -15.98
CA SER A 101 0.36 25.11 -14.58
C SER A 101 0.30 23.59 -14.45
N SER A 102 -0.32 22.89 -15.40
CA SER A 102 -0.24 21.43 -15.46
C SER A 102 -0.53 20.90 -16.86
N LEU A 103 0.14 19.80 -17.19
CA LEU A 103 -0.08 19.01 -18.40
C LEU A 103 -0.33 17.57 -17.97
N ARG A 104 -1.44 16.97 -18.41
CA ARG A 104 -1.87 15.63 -17.99
C ARG A 104 -2.28 14.80 -19.18
N ARG A 105 -1.82 13.56 -19.24
CA ARG A 105 -2.14 12.61 -20.31
C ARG A 105 -3.33 11.73 -19.92
N PRO A 106 -4.41 11.69 -20.71
CA PRO A 106 -5.49 10.75 -20.47
C PRO A 106 -5.02 9.33 -20.72
N ILE A 107 -5.32 8.43 -19.78
CA ILE A 107 -5.02 7.00 -19.87
C ILE A 107 -6.32 6.23 -20.02
N THR A 108 -6.36 5.34 -21.02
CA THR A 108 -7.56 4.56 -21.31
C THR A 108 -7.88 3.57 -20.19
N ALA A 109 -9.15 3.21 -20.05
CA ALA A 109 -9.58 2.20 -19.07
C ALA A 109 -8.82 0.88 -19.20
N GLY A 110 -8.58 0.41 -20.43
CA GLY A 110 -7.84 -0.82 -20.70
C GLY A 110 -6.40 -0.77 -20.21
N GLN A 111 -5.67 0.32 -20.49
CA GLN A 111 -4.30 0.50 -19.99
C GLN A 111 -4.24 0.50 -18.46
N ARG A 112 -5.20 1.17 -17.80
CA ARG A 112 -5.28 1.19 -16.33
C ARG A 112 -5.52 -0.20 -15.74
N VAL A 113 -6.47 -0.94 -16.29
CA VAL A 113 -6.78 -2.31 -15.83
C VAL A 113 -5.57 -3.23 -16.04
N THR A 114 -4.93 -3.16 -17.21
CA THR A 114 -3.76 -3.99 -17.51
C THR A 114 -2.58 -3.64 -16.61
N ALA A 115 -2.29 -2.35 -16.39
CA ALA A 115 -1.21 -1.95 -15.52
C ALA A 115 -1.47 -2.34 -14.07
N LEU A 116 -2.66 -2.03 -13.53
CA LEU A 116 -3.00 -2.34 -12.14
C LEU A 116 -3.07 -3.85 -11.91
N GLY A 117 -3.78 -4.59 -12.76
CA GLY A 117 -3.90 -6.04 -12.67
C GLY A 117 -2.56 -6.74 -12.88
N GLY A 118 -1.76 -6.29 -13.85
CA GLY A 118 -0.41 -6.81 -14.12
C GLY A 118 0.54 -6.58 -12.96
N SER A 119 0.52 -5.40 -12.33
CA SER A 119 1.34 -5.10 -11.15
C SER A 119 0.93 -5.90 -9.92
N LEU A 120 -0.37 -6.04 -9.64
CA LEU A 120 -0.85 -6.89 -8.54
C LEU A 120 -0.46 -8.35 -8.76
N LEU A 121 -0.64 -8.87 -9.98
CA LEU A 121 -0.23 -10.22 -10.33
C LEU A 121 1.29 -10.40 -10.19
N LEU A 122 2.09 -9.42 -10.62
CA LEU A 122 3.54 -9.46 -10.49
C LEU A 122 3.96 -9.57 -9.02
N VAL A 123 3.39 -8.77 -8.12
CA VAL A 123 3.67 -8.84 -6.68
C VAL A 123 3.31 -10.22 -6.12
N LEU A 124 2.15 -10.76 -6.49
CA LEU A 124 1.72 -12.10 -6.07
C LEU A 124 2.62 -13.21 -6.63
N LEU A 125 3.08 -13.10 -7.88
CA LEU A 125 4.00 -14.06 -8.49
C LEU A 125 5.36 -14.04 -7.80
N VAL A 126 5.90 -12.85 -7.50
CA VAL A 126 7.13 -12.71 -6.71
C VAL A 126 6.94 -13.31 -5.31
N GLY A 127 5.81 -13.07 -4.66
CA GLY A 127 5.49 -13.74 -3.40
C GLY A 127 5.43 -15.27 -3.53
N ALA A 128 4.79 -15.76 -4.59
CA ALA A 128 4.67 -17.20 -4.84
C ALA A 128 6.05 -17.86 -5.02
N THR A 129 6.96 -17.24 -5.78
CA THR A 129 8.31 -17.80 -5.99
C THR A 129 9.11 -17.85 -4.69
N LEU A 130 9.01 -16.82 -3.85
CA LEU A 130 9.69 -16.76 -2.56
C LEU A 130 9.20 -17.82 -1.57
N ARG A 131 7.95 -18.27 -1.69
CA ARG A 131 7.36 -19.27 -0.79
C ARG A 131 7.11 -20.65 -1.41
N GLY A 132 7.69 -20.93 -2.57
CA GLY A 132 7.62 -22.26 -3.19
C GLY A 132 6.26 -22.60 -3.82
N GLY A 133 5.57 -21.60 -4.36
CA GLY A 133 4.38 -21.76 -5.21
C GLY A 133 3.06 -21.24 -4.64
N SER A 134 3.04 -20.79 -3.37
CA SER A 134 1.82 -20.27 -2.72
C SER A 134 2.08 -18.88 -2.13
N PRO A 135 1.57 -17.79 -2.74
CA PRO A 135 1.72 -16.45 -2.16
C PRO A 135 0.90 -16.30 -0.88
N LEU A 136 -0.23 -17.01 -0.78
CA LEU A 136 -1.08 -17.02 0.41
C LEU A 136 -0.40 -17.66 1.63
N ALA A 137 0.68 -18.41 1.45
CA ALA A 137 1.44 -18.94 2.57
C ALA A 137 2.12 -17.85 3.41
N PHE A 138 2.25 -16.61 2.92
CA PHE A 138 2.63 -15.47 3.76
C PHE A 138 1.55 -15.05 4.76
N ALA A 139 0.29 -15.40 4.50
CA ALA A 139 -0.83 -15.13 5.39
C ALA A 139 -1.02 -16.18 6.50
N LEU A 140 -0.25 -17.27 6.46
CA LEU A 140 -0.32 -18.35 7.45
C LEU A 140 0.52 -18.02 8.70
N GLY A 141 -0.07 -18.23 9.87
CA GLY A 141 0.61 -18.19 11.16
C GLY A 141 1.37 -19.49 11.48
N ALA A 142 2.07 -19.47 12.62
CA ALA A 142 2.87 -20.60 13.09
C ALA A 142 2.04 -21.87 13.41
N ASP A 143 0.74 -21.71 13.62
CA ASP A 143 -0.24 -22.78 13.88
C ASP A 143 -0.87 -23.37 12.61
N ASN A 144 -0.35 -23.00 11.43
CA ASN A 144 -0.87 -23.40 10.11
C ASN A 144 -2.32 -22.93 9.87
N ARG A 145 -2.74 -21.82 10.51
CA ARG A 145 -4.02 -21.13 10.29
C ARG A 145 -3.77 -19.76 9.68
N TYR A 146 -4.76 -19.20 8.98
CA TYR A 146 -4.63 -17.82 8.51
C TYR A 146 -4.61 -16.86 9.70
N SER A 147 -3.63 -15.95 9.70
CA SER A 147 -3.50 -14.94 10.74
C SER A 147 -4.02 -13.60 10.23
N ASN A 148 -4.86 -12.92 11.03
CA ASN A 148 -5.37 -11.60 10.69
C ASN A 148 -4.25 -10.62 10.36
N SER A 149 -3.26 -10.45 11.25
CA SER A 149 -2.17 -9.50 11.02
C SER A 149 -1.30 -9.83 9.79
N HIS A 150 -1.09 -11.12 9.49
CA HIS A 150 -0.35 -11.51 8.28
C HIS A 150 -1.18 -11.25 7.01
N THR A 151 -2.47 -11.57 7.05
CA THR A 151 -3.40 -11.35 5.93
C THR A 151 -3.57 -9.87 5.64
N GLN A 152 -3.68 -9.05 6.69
CA GLN A 152 -3.77 -7.59 6.56
C GLN A 152 -2.53 -7.00 5.91
N LEU A 153 -1.34 -7.39 6.37
CA LEU A 153 -0.07 -6.97 5.78
C LEU A 153 0.00 -7.39 4.31
N LEU A 154 -0.31 -8.65 4.01
CA LEU A 154 -0.30 -9.15 2.63
C LEU A 154 -1.25 -8.35 1.72
N LEU A 155 -2.49 -8.13 2.14
CA LEU A 155 -3.48 -7.38 1.36
C LEU A 155 -3.06 -5.92 1.15
N TRP A 156 -2.69 -5.23 2.23
CA TRP A 156 -2.32 -3.81 2.19
C TRP A 156 -1.07 -3.57 1.35
N PHE A 157 0.02 -4.31 1.60
CA PHE A 157 1.26 -4.11 0.85
C PHE A 157 1.13 -4.57 -0.61
N THR A 158 0.35 -5.60 -0.90
CA THR A 158 0.08 -5.97 -2.31
C THR A 158 -0.64 -4.84 -3.03
N ALA A 159 -1.64 -4.21 -2.40
CA ALA A 159 -2.35 -3.09 -2.99
C ALA A 159 -1.43 -1.86 -3.17
N LEU A 160 -0.69 -1.46 -2.13
CA LEU A 160 0.21 -0.30 -2.17
C LEU A 160 1.31 -0.45 -3.22
N ILE A 161 2.04 -1.57 -3.19
CA ILE A 161 3.12 -1.83 -4.15
C ILE A 161 2.55 -2.04 -5.56
N GLY A 162 1.38 -2.68 -5.68
CA GLY A 162 0.69 -2.84 -6.96
C GLY A 162 0.35 -1.50 -7.61
N VAL A 163 -0.21 -0.55 -6.86
CA VAL A 163 -0.51 0.81 -7.35
C VAL A 163 0.77 1.58 -7.70
N TYR A 164 1.81 1.48 -6.85
CA TYR A 164 3.10 2.11 -7.13
C TYR A 164 3.69 1.62 -8.46
N LEU A 165 3.75 0.30 -8.66
CA LEU A 165 4.27 -0.30 -9.89
C LEU A 165 3.39 0.03 -11.10
N ALA A 166 2.07 0.06 -10.94
CA ALA A 166 1.15 0.42 -12.02
C ALA A 166 1.36 1.88 -12.46
N THR A 167 1.58 2.78 -11.50
CA THR A 167 1.92 4.18 -11.75
C THR A 167 3.21 4.29 -12.52
N LEU A 168 4.27 3.60 -12.07
CA LEU A 168 5.57 3.59 -12.75
C LEU A 168 5.46 3.06 -14.18
N ALA A 169 4.78 1.92 -14.36
CA ALA A 169 4.61 1.29 -15.67
C ALA A 169 3.86 2.20 -16.65
N LEU A 170 2.78 2.86 -16.20
CA LEU A 170 2.03 3.78 -17.05
C LEU A 170 2.81 5.07 -17.32
N ARG A 171 3.57 5.61 -16.37
CA ARG A 171 4.43 6.77 -16.60
C ARG A 171 5.51 6.47 -17.64
N VAL A 172 6.20 5.34 -17.52
CA VAL A 172 7.21 4.93 -18.50
C VAL A 172 6.58 4.68 -19.87
N ALA A 173 5.43 4.01 -19.93
CA ALA A 173 4.73 3.77 -21.20
C ALA A 173 4.18 5.05 -21.84
N ALA A 174 3.74 6.02 -21.04
CA ALA A 174 3.17 7.26 -21.51
C ALA A 174 4.23 8.28 -21.91
N PHE A 175 5.30 8.42 -21.13
CA PHE A 175 6.23 9.54 -21.18
C PHE A 175 7.68 9.14 -21.52
N GLY A 176 8.03 7.86 -21.44
CA GLY A 176 9.37 7.35 -21.73
C GLY A 176 10.19 7.00 -20.49
N GLY A 177 11.41 6.50 -20.72
CA GLY A 177 12.29 5.98 -19.67
C GLY A 177 12.79 7.02 -18.66
N ASP A 178 12.82 8.30 -19.03
CA ASP A 178 13.25 9.39 -18.15
C ASP A 178 12.30 9.57 -16.93
N TYR A 179 11.07 9.07 -17.05
CA TYR A 179 10.06 9.07 -15.98
C TYR A 179 10.09 7.80 -15.12
N LEU A 180 11.19 7.04 -15.18
CA LEU A 180 11.43 5.93 -14.27
C LEU A 180 11.80 6.46 -12.88
N GLY A 181 10.84 6.44 -11.96
CA GLY A 181 11.01 6.91 -10.58
C GLY A 181 10.07 8.07 -10.28
N GLY A 182 10.47 8.93 -9.32
CA GLY A 182 9.73 10.15 -8.98
C GLY A 182 8.28 9.92 -8.56
N VAL A 183 7.96 8.74 -7.99
CA VAL A 183 6.63 8.45 -7.44
C VAL A 183 6.75 8.49 -5.91
N ALA A 184 6.19 9.51 -5.29
CA ALA A 184 6.16 9.67 -3.85
C ALA A 184 4.96 8.92 -3.24
N ILE A 185 5.15 8.35 -2.06
CA ILE A 185 4.09 7.79 -1.22
C ILE A 185 3.67 8.88 -0.24
N THR A 186 2.36 9.11 -0.11
CA THR A 186 1.84 10.12 0.83
C THR A 186 2.08 9.73 2.28
N GLU A 187 2.04 10.73 3.16
CA GLU A 187 2.21 10.53 4.60
C GLU A 187 1.18 9.55 5.17
N ASN A 188 -0.11 9.66 4.80
CA ASN A 188 -1.13 8.76 5.36
C ASN A 188 -0.98 7.32 4.84
N LEU A 189 -0.50 7.12 3.61
CA LEU A 189 -0.16 5.78 3.09
C LEU A 189 1.05 5.18 3.83
N LEU A 190 2.05 5.99 4.13
CA LEU A 190 3.19 5.58 4.95
C LEU A 190 2.74 5.25 6.38
N ALA A 191 1.86 6.07 6.97
CA ALA A 191 1.31 5.85 8.30
C ALA A 191 0.50 4.55 8.38
N LEU A 192 -0.39 4.29 7.41
CA LEU A 192 -1.13 3.01 7.32
C LEU A 192 -0.19 1.81 7.19
N SER A 193 0.88 1.96 6.40
CA SER A 193 1.90 0.91 6.24
C SER A 193 2.66 0.67 7.55
N GLY A 194 3.01 1.73 8.26
CA GLY A 194 3.64 1.69 9.57
C GLY A 194 2.74 1.03 10.62
N LEU A 195 1.45 1.39 10.69
CA LEU A 195 0.46 0.79 11.59
C LEU A 195 0.27 -0.71 11.31
N SER A 196 0.26 -1.11 10.04
CA SER A 196 0.21 -2.52 9.63
C SER A 196 1.46 -3.27 10.10
N GLY A 197 2.65 -2.67 9.94
CA GLY A 197 3.92 -3.23 10.42
C GLY A 197 4.01 -3.34 11.94
N LEU A 198 3.60 -2.29 12.66
CA LEU A 198 3.54 -2.27 14.12
C LEU A 198 2.60 -3.35 14.65
N SER A 199 1.46 -3.55 14.02
CA SER A 199 0.50 -4.56 14.45
C SER A 199 0.99 -5.97 14.21
N PHE A 200 1.65 -6.21 13.08
CA PHE A 200 2.33 -7.47 12.82
C PHE A 200 3.42 -7.76 13.86
N GLY A 201 4.32 -6.80 14.11
CA GLY A 201 5.42 -6.93 15.07
C GLY A 201 4.93 -7.08 16.51
N GLY A 202 4.02 -6.20 16.95
CA GLY A 202 3.43 -6.22 18.28
C GLY A 202 2.67 -7.51 18.55
N ALA A 203 1.86 -7.97 17.59
CA ALA A 203 1.14 -9.25 17.71
C ALA A 203 2.09 -10.44 17.86
N LYS A 204 3.26 -10.42 17.22
CA LYS A 204 4.28 -11.47 17.34
C LYS A 204 4.98 -11.44 18.69
N ILE A 205 5.34 -10.26 19.19
CA ILE A 205 5.95 -10.08 20.52
C ILE A 205 5.00 -10.60 21.60
N ILE A 206 3.74 -10.17 21.58
CA ILE A 206 2.72 -10.62 22.55
C ILE A 206 2.56 -12.15 22.52
N THR A 207 2.50 -12.75 21.32
CA THR A 207 2.41 -14.22 21.20
C THR A 207 3.66 -14.90 21.77
N SER A 208 4.86 -14.40 21.48
CA SER A 208 6.10 -14.99 22.02
C SER A 208 6.21 -14.87 23.55
N GLN A 209 5.79 -13.75 24.14
CA GLN A 209 5.76 -13.55 25.59
C GLN A 209 4.78 -14.51 26.26
N LYS A 210 3.59 -14.69 25.70
CA LYS A 210 2.61 -15.66 26.20
C LYS A 210 3.10 -17.10 26.10
N LEU A 211 3.79 -17.45 25.01
CA LEU A 211 4.40 -18.78 24.87
C LEU A 211 5.54 -18.99 25.88
N ALA A 212 6.35 -17.97 26.16
CA ALA A 212 7.38 -18.04 27.19
C ALA A 212 6.79 -18.19 28.60
N ALA A 213 5.73 -17.44 28.92
CA ALA A 213 5.03 -17.54 30.20
C ALA A 213 4.35 -18.91 30.41
N LEU A 214 3.93 -19.58 29.34
CA LEU A 214 3.45 -20.96 29.38
C LEU A 214 4.56 -22.01 29.54
N ALA A 215 5.81 -21.64 29.24
CA ALA A 215 6.98 -22.52 29.34
C ALA A 215 7.69 -22.42 30.70
N GLU A 216 7.44 -21.36 31.48
CA GLU A 216 7.84 -21.30 32.88
C GLU A 216 6.87 -22.14 33.73
N ASP A 217 7.39 -23.17 34.42
CA ASP A 217 6.65 -23.91 35.45
C ASP A 217 6.18 -22.92 36.54
N PRO A 218 4.95 -23.07 37.09
CA PRO A 218 4.53 -22.24 38.21
C PRO A 218 5.51 -22.39 39.39
N PRO A 219 5.79 -21.32 40.16
CA PRO A 219 6.69 -21.41 41.31
C PRO A 219 6.22 -22.52 42.23
N ALA A 220 7.12 -23.44 42.56
CA ALA A 220 6.87 -24.51 43.50
C ALA A 220 6.20 -23.92 44.75
N VAL A 221 4.94 -24.30 44.98
CA VAL A 221 4.24 -23.98 46.23
C VAL A 221 5.18 -24.40 47.36
N PRO A 222 5.49 -23.53 48.34
CA PRO A 222 6.36 -23.91 49.45
C PRO A 222 5.81 -25.18 50.08
N ALA A 223 6.58 -26.26 50.00
CA ALA A 223 6.19 -27.55 50.53
C ALA A 223 5.89 -27.37 52.03
N THR A 224 4.62 -27.44 52.39
CA THR A 224 4.23 -27.66 53.78
C THR A 224 4.77 -29.05 54.14
N PRO A 225 5.56 -29.24 55.21
CA PRO A 225 6.15 -30.53 55.51
C PRO A 225 5.05 -31.56 55.78
N ALA A 226 4.92 -32.56 54.92
CA ALA A 226 4.03 -33.70 55.11
C ALA A 226 4.72 -34.77 56.01
N PRO A 227 3.98 -35.50 56.86
CA PRO A 227 4.51 -36.54 57.72
C PRO A 227 4.97 -37.78 56.92
N PRO A 228 5.86 -38.63 57.49
CA PRO A 228 6.55 -39.65 56.73
C PRO A 228 5.68 -40.89 56.47
N THR A 229 6.03 -41.59 55.38
CA THR A 229 5.68 -42.98 55.00
C THR A 229 4.51 -43.21 54.03
N THR A 230 4.82 -43.24 52.72
CA THR A 230 4.26 -44.23 51.77
C THR A 230 5.17 -44.37 50.54
N PRO A 231 5.37 -45.56 49.93
CA PRO A 231 6.29 -45.76 48.81
C PRO A 231 5.83 -45.08 47.51
N ALA A 232 6.82 -44.64 46.72
CA ALA A 232 6.64 -43.89 45.48
C ALA A 232 5.76 -44.60 44.45
N THR A 233 4.64 -43.96 44.09
CA THR A 233 3.89 -44.23 42.86
C THR A 233 4.67 -43.61 41.69
N PRO A 234 4.80 -44.28 40.52
CA PRO A 234 5.44 -43.68 39.34
C PRO A 234 4.74 -42.37 39.00
N ALA A 235 5.54 -41.31 38.84
CA ALA A 235 5.04 -39.97 38.51
C ALA A 235 4.14 -40.05 37.27
N ALA A 236 2.90 -39.60 37.43
CA ALA A 236 1.99 -39.38 36.31
C ALA A 236 2.69 -38.47 35.28
N PRO A 237 2.57 -38.74 33.98
CA PRO A 237 3.16 -37.87 32.96
C PRO A 237 2.64 -36.45 33.16
N ALA A 238 3.56 -35.49 33.18
CA ALA A 238 3.26 -34.07 33.30
C ALA A 238 2.14 -33.69 32.32
N VAL A 239 1.01 -33.26 32.87
CA VAL A 239 -0.14 -32.80 32.10
C VAL A 239 0.32 -31.55 31.34
N ARG A 240 0.52 -31.71 30.02
CA ARG A 240 0.73 -30.60 29.10
C ARG A 240 -0.39 -29.58 29.33
N PRO A 241 -0.12 -28.28 29.53
CA PRO A 241 -1.19 -27.32 29.71
C PRO A 241 -2.17 -27.41 28.52
N PRO A 242 -3.49 -27.45 28.76
CA PRO A 242 -4.51 -27.84 27.77
C PRO A 242 -4.69 -26.88 26.57
N ASN A 243 -3.84 -25.86 26.41
CA ASN A 243 -4.06 -24.75 25.48
C ASN A 243 -2.91 -24.50 24.47
N LEU A 244 -1.95 -25.40 24.31
CA LEU A 244 -1.09 -25.37 23.12
C LEU A 244 -1.88 -25.95 21.95
N LYS A 245 -2.44 -25.08 21.10
CA LYS A 245 -3.10 -25.46 19.85
C LYS A 245 -2.28 -26.53 19.14
N THR A 246 -2.92 -27.66 18.84
CA THR A 246 -2.41 -28.60 17.85
C THR A 246 -2.43 -27.87 16.50
N THR A 247 -1.34 -27.94 15.74
CA THR A 247 -1.25 -27.39 14.39
C THR A 247 -2.47 -27.82 13.57
N ALA A 248 -3.16 -26.88 12.92
CA ALA A 248 -4.37 -27.22 12.17
C ALA A 248 -4.03 -28.13 10.98
N ASP A 249 -4.81 -29.21 10.80
CA ASP A 249 -4.61 -30.16 9.70
C ASP A 249 -4.79 -29.49 8.33
N LYS A 250 -5.70 -28.51 8.23
CA LYS A 250 -5.95 -27.73 7.00
C LYS A 250 -6.34 -26.28 7.33
N PRO A 251 -5.70 -25.27 6.70
CA PRO A 251 -6.08 -23.87 6.88
C PRO A 251 -7.43 -23.58 6.22
N ARG A 252 -8.27 -22.75 6.85
CA ARG A 252 -9.62 -22.38 6.37
C ARG A 252 -9.77 -20.86 6.35
N LEU A 253 -9.46 -20.24 5.20
CA LEU A 253 -9.38 -18.77 5.05
C LEU A 253 -10.51 -17.99 5.73
N LEU A 254 -11.77 -18.21 5.34
CA LEU A 254 -12.88 -17.44 5.89
C LEU A 254 -13.11 -17.69 7.38
N ARG A 255 -12.97 -18.93 7.85
CA ARG A 255 -13.21 -19.29 9.25
C ARG A 255 -12.09 -18.77 10.14
N ASP A 256 -10.84 -18.94 9.72
CA ASP A 256 -9.67 -18.54 10.51
C ASP A 256 -9.56 -17.02 10.71
N LEU A 257 -10.09 -16.22 9.79
CA LEU A 257 -10.05 -14.74 9.89
C LEU A 257 -11.16 -14.16 10.78
N VAL A 258 -12.24 -14.90 11.03
CA VAL A 258 -13.42 -14.40 11.78
C VAL A 258 -13.71 -15.20 13.05
N THR A 259 -12.89 -16.21 13.35
CA THR A 259 -13.04 -17.01 14.56
C THR A 259 -11.77 -16.99 15.41
N ASN A 260 -11.96 -16.96 16.72
CA ASN A 260 -10.88 -17.02 17.69
C ASN A 260 -10.23 -18.41 17.76
N ASP A 261 -9.27 -18.54 18.66
CA ASP A 261 -8.54 -19.76 18.94
C ASP A 261 -9.43 -20.94 19.39
N LEU A 262 -10.60 -20.65 19.94
CA LEU A 262 -11.63 -21.64 20.35
C LEU A 262 -12.62 -21.98 19.21
N GLY A 263 -12.43 -21.40 18.02
CA GLY A 263 -13.28 -21.61 16.86
C GLY A 263 -14.64 -20.91 16.95
N GLN A 264 -14.80 -19.96 17.88
CA GLN A 264 -16.00 -19.14 18.05
C GLN A 264 -15.87 -17.85 17.24
N ALA A 265 -16.98 -17.31 16.74
CA ALA A 265 -16.97 -16.03 16.03
C ALA A 265 -16.43 -14.92 16.93
N ASP A 266 -15.49 -14.13 16.40
CA ASP A 266 -14.83 -13.06 17.13
C ASP A 266 -15.05 -11.73 16.42
N ILE A 267 -15.71 -10.81 17.12
CA ILE A 267 -16.07 -9.50 16.58
C ILE A 267 -14.86 -8.62 16.29
N GLY A 268 -13.80 -8.73 17.10
CA GLY A 268 -12.58 -7.95 16.91
C GLY A 268 -11.80 -8.42 15.69
N ASP A 269 -11.71 -9.73 15.49
CA ASP A 269 -11.07 -10.33 14.31
C ASP A 269 -11.85 -10.01 13.02
N PHE A 270 -13.18 -10.11 13.07
CA PHE A 270 -14.05 -9.71 11.98
C PHE A 270 -13.91 -8.21 11.65
N GLN A 271 -13.96 -7.33 12.66
CA GLN A 271 -13.80 -5.89 12.47
C GLN A 271 -12.44 -5.56 11.83
N MET A 272 -11.39 -6.24 12.29
CA MET A 272 -10.03 -6.06 11.80
C MET A 272 -9.89 -6.40 10.32
N ILE A 273 -10.38 -7.55 9.88
CA ILE A 273 -10.30 -7.89 8.45
C ILE A 273 -11.21 -7.00 7.60
N LEU A 274 -12.39 -6.63 8.12
CA LEU A 274 -13.34 -5.77 7.41
C LEU A 274 -12.76 -4.37 7.14
N LEU A 275 -12.16 -3.73 8.14
CA LEU A 275 -11.55 -2.41 7.97
C LEU A 275 -10.42 -2.41 6.94
N VAL A 276 -9.58 -3.44 6.93
CA VAL A 276 -8.51 -3.55 5.93
C VAL A 276 -9.05 -3.78 4.53
N LEU A 277 -10.09 -4.61 4.38
CA LEU A 277 -10.74 -4.80 3.07
C LEU A 277 -11.35 -3.50 2.55
N ILE A 278 -12.04 -2.74 3.39
CA ILE A 278 -12.57 -1.42 3.03
C ILE A 278 -11.43 -0.49 2.60
N ALA A 279 -10.35 -0.41 3.38
CA ALA A 279 -9.21 0.43 3.07
C ALA A 279 -8.56 0.07 1.73
N VAL A 280 -8.31 -1.22 1.49
CA VAL A 280 -7.74 -1.72 0.24
C VAL A 280 -8.65 -1.41 -0.95
N VAL A 281 -9.95 -1.68 -0.85
CA VAL A 281 -10.90 -1.44 -1.95
C VAL A 281 -10.98 0.05 -2.28
N LEU A 282 -11.15 0.92 -1.28
CA LEU A 282 -11.22 2.37 -1.49
C LEU A 282 -9.93 2.91 -2.09
N PHE A 283 -8.77 2.46 -1.59
CA PHE A 283 -7.48 2.86 -2.12
C PHE A 283 -7.29 2.43 -3.59
N LEU A 284 -7.65 1.18 -3.94
CA LEU A 284 -7.56 0.69 -5.31
C LEU A 284 -8.51 1.44 -6.26
N LEU A 285 -9.74 1.73 -5.84
CA LEU A 285 -10.69 2.51 -6.64
C LEU A 285 -10.22 3.95 -6.84
N LYS A 286 -9.77 4.62 -5.78
CA LYS A 286 -9.20 5.98 -5.88
C LYS A 286 -7.99 6.00 -6.82
N SER A 287 -7.12 5.01 -6.70
CA SER A 287 -5.97 4.81 -7.58
C SER A 287 -6.36 4.59 -9.03
N TYR A 288 -7.36 3.75 -9.29
CA TYR A 288 -7.87 3.54 -10.65
C TYR A 288 -8.37 4.83 -11.30
N HIS A 289 -9.12 5.65 -10.56
CA HIS A 289 -9.59 6.93 -11.07
C HIS A 289 -8.45 7.93 -11.28
N TRP A 290 -7.53 8.04 -10.33
CA TRP A 290 -6.37 8.92 -10.42
C TRP A 290 -5.47 8.58 -11.61
N LEU A 291 -5.23 7.29 -11.87
CA LEU A 291 -4.48 6.82 -13.04
C LEU A 291 -5.13 7.18 -14.39
N GLY A 292 -6.36 7.72 -14.41
CA GLY A 292 -7.03 8.21 -15.62
C GLY A 292 -6.40 9.44 -16.26
N LEU A 293 -5.70 10.26 -15.48
CA LEU A 293 -5.08 11.49 -15.94
C LEU A 293 -3.69 11.61 -15.29
N LEU A 294 -2.68 11.09 -15.97
CA LEU A 294 -1.31 11.10 -15.44
C LEU A 294 -0.65 12.46 -15.69
N PRO A 295 -0.11 13.13 -14.66
CA PRO A 295 0.62 14.38 -14.86
C PRO A 295 1.97 14.12 -15.52
N LEU A 296 2.29 14.95 -16.52
CA LEU A 296 3.63 15.07 -17.08
C LEU A 296 4.46 15.96 -16.14
N ALA A 297 5.00 15.35 -15.11
CA ALA A 297 5.85 15.99 -14.11
C ALA A 297 6.96 15.01 -13.73
N ASP A 298 8.10 15.52 -13.29
CA ASP A 298 9.23 14.70 -12.82
C ASP A 298 8.83 13.93 -11.54
N GLU A 299 8.07 14.58 -10.67
CA GLU A 299 7.57 14.01 -9.43
C GLU A 299 6.04 13.95 -9.42
N VAL A 300 5.50 12.83 -8.97
CA VAL A 300 4.07 12.63 -8.74
C VAL A 300 3.89 11.97 -7.38
N THR A 301 2.78 12.28 -6.72
CA THR A 301 2.45 11.66 -5.45
C THR A 301 1.26 10.72 -5.65
N LEU A 302 1.33 9.52 -5.07
CA LEU A 302 0.22 8.57 -5.08
C LEU A 302 -1.05 9.19 -4.46
N PRO A 303 -2.24 8.73 -4.88
CA PRO A 303 -3.48 9.23 -4.28
C PRO A 303 -3.54 8.83 -2.81
N ASP A 304 -3.83 9.81 -1.95
CA ASP A 304 -3.81 9.59 -0.52
C ASP A 304 -4.99 8.74 -0.01
N VAL A 305 -4.97 8.30 1.24
CA VAL A 305 -6.15 7.77 1.94
C VAL A 305 -6.85 8.89 2.71
N ASP A 306 -8.13 8.67 3.04
CA ASP A 306 -8.90 9.59 3.86
C ASP A 306 -8.45 9.54 5.34
N GLU A 307 -8.43 10.69 6.02
CA GLU A 307 -8.01 10.78 7.42
C GLU A 307 -8.93 9.99 8.35
N ALA A 308 -10.24 9.94 8.10
CA ALA A 308 -11.16 9.15 8.89
C ALA A 308 -10.91 7.65 8.71
N LEU A 309 -10.52 7.22 7.51
CA LEU A 309 -10.09 5.86 7.25
C LEU A 309 -8.78 5.53 7.99
N LEU A 310 -7.79 6.43 7.95
CA LEU A 310 -6.54 6.29 8.71
C LEU A 310 -6.81 6.19 10.21
N ALA A 311 -7.63 7.09 10.75
CA ALA A 311 -8.00 7.10 12.17
C ALA A 311 -8.73 5.81 12.56
N SER A 312 -9.69 5.35 11.75
CA SER A 312 -10.42 4.10 11.97
C SER A 312 -9.49 2.89 11.96
N PHE A 313 -8.51 2.88 11.07
CA PHE A 313 -7.49 1.86 10.98
C PHE A 313 -6.59 1.84 12.23
N GLY A 314 -6.12 3.02 12.67
CA GLY A 314 -5.33 3.17 13.90
C GLY A 314 -6.07 2.70 15.15
N ILE A 315 -7.35 3.09 15.29
CA ILE A 315 -8.22 2.64 16.39
C ILE A 315 -8.41 1.12 16.34
N GLY A 316 -8.70 0.56 15.16
CA GLY A 316 -8.86 -0.89 14.97
C GLY A 316 -7.61 -1.68 15.39
N HIS A 317 -6.43 -1.24 14.95
CA HIS A 317 -5.16 -1.86 15.31
C HIS A 317 -4.83 -1.75 16.80
N GLY A 318 -5.07 -0.57 17.40
CA GLY A 318 -4.91 -0.38 18.84
C GLY A 318 -5.83 -1.30 19.65
N ALA A 319 -7.11 -1.35 19.29
CA ALA A 319 -8.09 -2.23 19.94
C ALA A 319 -7.70 -3.71 19.83
N TYR A 320 -7.22 -4.14 18.66
CA TYR A 320 -6.76 -5.51 18.45
C TYR A 320 -5.53 -5.84 19.31
N LEU A 321 -4.52 -4.97 19.35
CA LEU A 321 -3.33 -5.20 20.19
C LEU A 321 -3.68 -5.24 21.67
N ILE A 322 -4.56 -4.36 22.14
CA ILE A 322 -5.05 -4.35 23.53
C ILE A 322 -5.81 -5.64 23.84
N LYS A 323 -6.75 -6.05 22.98
CA LYS A 323 -7.46 -7.33 23.09
C LYS A 323 -6.47 -8.48 23.22
N LYS A 324 -5.49 -8.52 22.31
CA LYS A 324 -4.49 -9.59 22.25
C LYS A 324 -3.60 -9.59 23.50
N ALA A 325 -3.28 -8.43 24.06
CA ALA A 325 -2.53 -8.33 25.31
C ALA A 325 -3.36 -8.76 26.53
N ALA A 326 -4.64 -8.38 26.57
CA ALA A 326 -5.53 -8.62 27.71
C ALA A 326 -6.05 -10.07 27.82
N GLN A 327 -6.14 -10.80 26.72
CA GLN A 327 -6.63 -12.19 26.73
C GLN A 327 -5.62 -13.16 27.36
N GLU A 328 -6.09 -14.26 27.92
CA GLU A 328 -5.20 -15.34 28.40
C GLU A 328 -4.45 -16.02 27.24
N PRO A 329 -3.33 -16.70 27.51
CA PRO A 329 -2.63 -17.52 26.52
C PRO A 329 -3.58 -18.57 25.89
N GLY A 330 -3.63 -18.62 24.55
CA GLY A 330 -4.46 -19.55 23.79
C GLY A 330 -5.93 -19.16 23.59
N ARG A 331 -6.33 -17.96 24.03
CA ARG A 331 -7.67 -17.37 23.79
C ARG A 331 -7.65 -16.17 22.83
N GLY A 332 -6.49 -15.97 22.19
CA GLY A 332 -6.16 -14.82 21.35
C GLY A 332 -6.75 -14.88 19.95
#